data_AF-A0A9P7CAV5-F1
#
_entry.id   AF-A0A9P7CAV5-F1
#
_cell.length_a   1.000
_cell.length_b   1.000
_cell.length_c   1.000
_cell.angle_alpha   90.00
_cell.angle_beta   90.00
_cell.angle_gamma   90.00
#
_symmetry.space_group_name_H-M   'P 1'
#
loop_
_entity.id
_entity.type
_entity.pdbx_description
1 polymer ?
#
loop_
_entity_poly.entity_id
_entity_poly.type
_entity_poly.pdbx_seq_one_letter_code
_entity_poly.pdbx_strand_id
1 'polypeptide(L)'
;MVEKEPLFLHFTSEGVPEKKEKVSRVYHLNGRNILNRKNVDSQTAIERIRKRRENHNHVERRRRERINQILSELATLVPNAAQHGQRLNKGNVLKLTLSHIKELQAENKQLKQKVGLSVLAPRFRLAPLN
;
A
#
# COMPACT_ATOMS: atom_id res chain seq x y z
N MET A 1 5.39 68.29 -62.44
CA MET A 1 4.33 67.31 -62.19
C MET A 1 5.04 66.00 -61.88
N VAL A 2 4.80 65.47 -60.68
CA VAL A 2 5.50 64.28 -60.15
C VAL A 2 4.65 63.07 -60.51
N GLU A 3 5.09 62.29 -61.49
CA GLU A 3 4.47 61.00 -61.79
C GLU A 3 5.06 59.94 -60.85
N LYS A 4 4.16 59.21 -60.19
CA LYS A 4 4.45 58.22 -59.15
C LYS A 4 4.84 56.91 -59.80
N GLU A 5 6.07 56.46 -59.58
CA GLU A 5 6.51 55.10 -59.89
C GLU A 5 5.71 54.08 -59.05
N PRO A 6 5.11 53.03 -59.64
CA PRO A 6 4.53 51.94 -58.88
C PRO A 6 5.63 51.05 -58.28
N LEU A 7 5.57 50.89 -56.95
CA LEU A 7 6.39 49.95 -56.19
C LEU A 7 6.09 48.50 -56.62
N PHE A 8 6.82 47.98 -57.60
CA PHE A 8 6.89 46.54 -57.84
C PHE A 8 7.98 45.94 -56.94
N LEU A 9 7.54 45.04 -56.06
CA LEU A 9 8.38 44.28 -55.15
C LEU A 9 9.30 43.36 -55.97
N HIS A 10 10.58 43.68 -56.10
CA HIS A 10 11.57 42.79 -56.72
C HIS A 10 11.80 41.57 -55.81
N PHE A 11 11.33 40.40 -56.26
CA PHE A 11 11.59 39.13 -55.59
C PHE A 11 12.83 38.47 -56.23
N THR A 12 14.02 38.77 -55.71
CA THR A 12 15.23 38.03 -56.06
C THR A 12 15.32 36.78 -55.18
N SER A 13 15.00 35.64 -55.78
CA SER A 13 15.24 34.31 -55.21
C SER A 13 16.71 33.93 -55.40
N GLU A 14 17.56 34.22 -54.42
CA GLU A 14 18.80 33.45 -54.21
C GLU A 14 18.88 32.98 -52.75
N GLY A 15 18.86 31.66 -52.60
CA GLY A 15 18.74 30.98 -51.32
C GLY A 15 20.08 30.82 -50.60
N VAL A 16 20.06 31.14 -49.31
CA VAL A 16 20.93 30.52 -48.31
C VAL A 16 20.02 29.82 -47.30
N PRO A 17 20.12 28.50 -47.06
CA PRO A 17 19.32 27.85 -46.03
C PRO A 17 19.93 28.19 -44.67
N GLU A 18 19.42 29.25 -44.05
CA GLU A 18 19.74 29.57 -42.66
C GLU A 18 19.14 28.46 -41.78
N LYS A 19 20.00 27.62 -41.19
CA LYS A 19 19.59 26.63 -40.18
C LYS A 19 19.03 27.38 -38.98
N LYS A 20 17.70 27.52 -38.91
CA LYS A 20 17.01 28.00 -37.70
C LYS A 20 17.30 27.00 -36.58
N GLU A 21 18.24 27.32 -35.70
CA GLU A 21 18.41 26.60 -34.45
C GLU A 21 17.07 26.58 -33.73
N LYS A 22 16.51 25.39 -33.51
CA LYS A 22 15.34 25.22 -32.65
C LYS A 22 15.80 25.50 -31.23
N VAL A 23 15.79 26.76 -30.82
CA VAL A 23 15.98 27.14 -29.42
C VAL A 23 14.76 26.63 -28.66
N SER A 24 14.90 25.44 -28.09
CA SER A 24 13.89 24.84 -27.24
C SER A 24 13.74 25.74 -26.01
N ARG A 25 12.68 26.54 -25.96
CA ARG A 25 12.40 27.41 -24.81
C ARG A 25 12.18 26.52 -23.60
N VAL A 26 13.18 26.50 -22.72
CA VAL A 26 13.12 25.77 -21.46
C VAL A 26 12.45 26.64 -20.42
N TYR A 27 11.30 26.20 -19.91
CA TYR A 27 10.60 26.88 -18.82
C TYR A 27 10.90 26.13 -17.53
N HIS A 28 11.39 26.82 -16.50
CA HIS A 28 11.65 26.23 -15.18
C HIS A 28 10.67 26.77 -14.14
N LEU A 29 10.10 25.89 -13.32
CA LEU A 29 9.41 26.25 -12.06
C LEU A 29 10.10 25.50 -10.92
N ASN A 30 10.51 26.21 -9.87
CA ASN A 30 11.21 25.63 -8.71
C ASN A 30 12.42 24.76 -9.09
N GLY A 31 13.21 25.21 -10.06
CA GLY A 31 14.39 24.49 -10.55
C GLY A 31 14.09 23.25 -11.40
N ARG A 32 12.84 23.04 -11.83
CA ARG A 32 12.44 21.92 -12.70
C ARG A 32 11.92 22.40 -14.04
N ASN A 33 12.46 21.86 -15.13
CA ASN A 33 11.98 22.13 -16.48
C ASN A 33 10.55 21.56 -16.65
N ILE A 34 9.57 22.42 -16.88
CA ILE A 34 8.15 22.05 -16.96
C ILE A 34 7.71 21.61 -18.36
N LEU A 35 8.46 21.96 -19.41
CA LEU A 35 8.17 21.52 -20.77
C LEU A 35 8.92 20.23 -21.15
N ASN A 36 9.96 19.86 -20.40
CA ASN A 36 10.73 18.64 -20.61
C ASN A 36 10.50 17.61 -19.51
N ARG A 37 9.24 17.47 -19.07
CA ARG A 37 8.83 16.24 -18.41
C ARG A 37 8.83 15.20 -19.52
N LYS A 38 9.88 14.36 -19.60
CA LYS A 38 9.84 13.14 -20.43
C LYS A 38 8.46 12.55 -20.24
N ASN A 39 7.64 12.52 -21.30
CA ASN A 39 6.37 11.82 -21.27
C ASN A 39 6.71 10.47 -20.65
N VAL A 40 6.15 10.15 -19.48
CA VAL A 40 6.46 8.87 -18.84
C VAL A 40 6.02 7.87 -19.88
N ASP A 41 6.98 7.22 -20.57
CA ASP A 41 6.65 6.31 -21.67
C ASP A 41 5.47 5.47 -21.20
N SER A 42 4.42 5.36 -22.00
CA SER A 42 3.20 4.65 -21.62
C SER A 42 3.55 3.28 -21.01
N GLN A 43 4.59 2.63 -21.54
CA GLN A 43 5.21 1.43 -21.00
C GLN A 43 5.81 1.59 -19.59
N THR A 44 6.58 2.65 -19.32
CA THR A 44 7.10 2.98 -17.98
C THR A 44 5.98 3.28 -16.98
N ALA A 45 4.91 3.96 -17.41
CA ALA A 45 3.75 4.24 -16.56
C ALA A 45 2.98 2.95 -16.23
N ILE A 46 2.74 2.10 -17.23
CA ILE A 46 2.11 0.78 -17.08
C ILE A 46 2.94 -0.11 -16.14
N GLU A 47 4.27 -0.12 -16.29
CA GLU A 47 5.16 -0.92 -15.44
C GLU A 47 5.15 -0.46 -13.98
N ARG A 48 5.10 0.86 -13.74
CA ARG A 48 4.93 1.39 -12.37
C ARG A 48 3.61 0.97 -11.73
N ILE A 49 2.51 0.99 -12.50
CA ILE A 49 1.20 0.54 -12.03
C ILE A 49 1.22 -0.96 -11.74
N ARG A 50 1.83 -1.77 -12.61
CA ARG A 50 2.01 -3.22 -12.41
C ARG A 50 2.77 -3.52 -11.13
N LYS A 51 3.94 -2.90 -10.94
CA LYS A 51 4.75 -3.05 -9.72
C LYS A 51 3.98 -2.66 -8.46
N ARG A 52 3.20 -1.57 -8.50
CA ARG A 52 2.36 -1.16 -7.37
C ARG A 52 1.30 -2.21 -7.03
N ARG A 53 0.63 -2.77 -8.06
CA ARG A 53 -0.36 -3.84 -7.89
C ARG A 53 0.27 -5.11 -7.33
N GLU A 54 1.45 -5.50 -7.84
CA GLU A 54 2.18 -6.66 -7.36
C GLU A 54 2.62 -6.53 -5.92
N ASN A 55 3.17 -5.38 -5.55
CA ASN A 55 3.54 -5.09 -4.16
C ASN A 55 2.31 -5.15 -3.24
N HIS A 56 1.20 -4.54 -3.65
CA HIS A 56 -0.06 -4.62 -2.90
C HIS A 56 -0.52 -6.08 -2.72
N ASN A 57 -0.53 -6.86 -3.79
CA ASN A 57 -0.91 -8.28 -3.76
C ASN A 57 0.00 -9.10 -2.85
N HIS A 58 1.31 -8.82 -2.87
CA HIS A 58 2.29 -9.50 -2.04
C HIS A 58 2.10 -9.18 -0.55
N VAL A 59 1.88 -7.91 -0.21
CA VAL A 59 1.59 -7.48 1.16
C VAL A 59 0.31 -8.14 1.68
N GLU A 60 -0.76 -8.12 0.90
CA GLU A 60 -2.03 -8.72 1.33
C GLU A 60 -1.93 -10.25 1.43
N ARG A 61 -1.18 -10.91 0.54
CA ARG A 61 -0.90 -12.35 0.65
C ARG A 61 -0.19 -12.66 1.98
N ARG A 62 0.87 -11.92 2.33
CA ARG A 62 1.57 -12.07 3.62
C ARG A 62 0.64 -11.84 4.80
N ARG A 63 -0.27 -10.86 4.72
CA ARG A 63 -1.27 -10.61 5.78
C ARG A 63 -2.16 -11.84 5.97
N ARG A 64 -2.67 -12.42 4.88
CA ARG A 64 -3.51 -13.63 4.92
C ARG A 64 -2.75 -14.84 5.44
N GLU A 65 -1.51 -15.04 5.02
CA GLU A 65 -0.64 -16.11 5.50
C GLU A 65 -0.41 -16.01 7.00
N ARG A 66 -0.06 -14.83 7.52
CA ARG A 66 0.09 -14.59 8.96
C ARG A 66 -1.18 -14.92 9.73
N ILE A 67 -2.35 -14.47 9.25
CA ILE A 67 -3.64 -14.78 9.89
C ILE A 67 -3.88 -16.29 9.91
N ASN A 68 -3.66 -16.98 8.79
CA ASN A 68 -3.86 -18.42 8.72
C ASN A 68 -2.90 -19.19 9.62
N GLN A 69 -1.64 -18.75 9.71
CA GLN A 69 -0.65 -19.35 10.61
C GLN A 69 -1.12 -19.25 12.07
N ILE A 70 -1.50 -18.04 12.51
CA ILE A 70 -2.00 -17.83 13.88
C ILE A 70 -3.24 -18.68 14.15
N LEU A 71 -4.16 -18.80 13.19
CA LEU A 71 -5.35 -19.66 13.35
C LEU A 71 -5.00 -21.14 13.47
N SER A 72 -4.00 -21.62 12.72
CA SER A 72 -3.52 -23.00 12.81
C SER A 72 -2.84 -23.25 14.14
N GLU A 73 -1.96 -22.36 14.60
CA GLU A 73 -1.33 -22.43 15.92
C GLU A 73 -2.38 -22.38 17.05
N LEU A 74 -3.41 -21.54 16.91
CA LEU A 74 -4.48 -21.47 17.88
C LEU A 74 -5.27 -22.79 17.96
N ALA A 75 -5.49 -23.45 16.83
CA ALA A 75 -6.22 -24.71 16.79
C ALA A 75 -5.45 -25.88 17.44
N THR A 76 -4.12 -25.83 17.54
CA THR A 76 -3.35 -26.86 18.24
C THR A 76 -3.37 -26.68 19.76
N LEU A 77 -3.58 -25.45 20.25
CA LEU A 77 -3.66 -25.15 21.68
C LEU A 77 -5.04 -25.45 22.28
N VAL A 78 -6.09 -25.39 21.46
CA VAL A 78 -7.46 -25.48 21.94
C VAL A 78 -7.99 -26.91 21.81
N PRO A 79 -8.53 -27.51 22.89
CA PRO A 79 -9.13 -28.84 22.84
C PRO A 79 -10.21 -28.94 21.75
N ASN A 80 -10.18 -30.02 20.96
CA ASN A 80 -11.16 -30.32 19.91
C ASN A 80 -11.22 -29.30 18.74
N ALA A 81 -10.32 -28.32 18.68
CA ALA A 81 -10.33 -27.30 17.62
C ALA A 81 -9.64 -27.77 16.32
N ALA A 82 -8.65 -28.65 16.42
CA ALA A 82 -8.04 -29.33 15.28
C ALA A 82 -8.56 -30.78 15.19
N GLN A 83 -9.17 -31.13 14.06
CA GLN A 83 -9.49 -32.52 13.73
C GLN A 83 -8.54 -33.02 12.65
N HIS A 84 -7.91 -34.17 12.90
CA HIS A 84 -6.98 -34.78 11.96
C HIS A 84 -7.66 -35.08 10.62
N GLY A 85 -7.02 -34.69 9.53
CA GLY A 85 -7.51 -34.96 8.17
C GLY A 85 -8.67 -34.08 7.69
N GLN A 86 -9.16 -33.12 8.50
CA GLN A 86 -10.22 -32.21 8.08
C GLN A 86 -9.71 -30.79 7.82
N ARG A 87 -10.38 -30.10 6.89
CA ARG A 87 -10.11 -28.68 6.64
C ARG A 87 -10.48 -27.86 7.87
N LEU A 88 -9.54 -27.06 8.36
CA LEU A 88 -9.71 -26.24 9.55
C LEU A 88 -10.92 -25.30 9.42
N ASN A 89 -11.88 -25.44 10.33
CA ASN A 89 -13.03 -24.55 10.41
C ASN A 89 -12.69 -23.33 11.27
N LYS A 90 -12.33 -22.22 10.61
CA LYS A 90 -11.91 -20.97 11.28
C LYS A 90 -12.94 -20.46 12.29
N GLY A 91 -14.23 -20.53 11.96
CA GLY A 91 -15.30 -20.09 12.87
C GLY A 91 -15.37 -20.95 14.13
N ASN A 92 -15.22 -22.26 13.97
CA ASN A 92 -15.20 -23.18 15.10
C ASN A 92 -13.97 -23.00 15.99
N VAL A 93 -12.78 -22.84 15.40
CA VAL A 93 -11.54 -22.55 16.15
C VAL A 93 -11.71 -21.31 17.01
N LEU A 94 -12.22 -20.21 16.45
CA LEU A 94 -12.47 -18.97 17.21
C LEU A 94 -13.48 -19.17 18.33
N LYS A 95 -14.58 -19.89 18.07
CA LYS A 95 -15.63 -20.18 19.07
C LYS A 95 -15.07 -21.01 20.23
N LEU A 96 -14.40 -22.12 19.92
CA LEU A 96 -13.80 -23.01 20.92
C LEU A 96 -12.71 -22.31 21.72
N THR A 97 -11.89 -21.48 21.07
CA THR A 97 -10.89 -20.66 21.75
C THR A 97 -11.53 -19.75 22.79
N LEU A 98 -12.61 -19.05 22.43
CA LEU A 98 -13.29 -18.15 23.34
C LEU A 98 -13.87 -18.90 24.55
N SER A 99 -14.49 -20.06 24.33
CA SER A 99 -14.99 -20.90 25.42
C SER A 99 -13.84 -21.36 26.33
N HIS A 100 -12.76 -21.86 25.74
CA HIS A 100 -11.62 -22.38 26.50
C HIS A 100 -10.93 -21.29 27.35
N ILE A 101 -10.78 -20.07 26.84
CA ILE A 101 -10.25 -18.95 27.63
C ILE A 101 -11.14 -18.64 28.84
N LYS A 102 -12.47 -18.67 28.67
CA LYS A 102 -13.42 -18.43 29.79
C LYS A 102 -13.31 -19.52 30.84
N GLU A 103 -13.20 -20.77 30.42
CA GLU A 103 -12.99 -21.92 31.31
C GLU A 103 -11.69 -21.77 32.10
N LEU A 104 -10.57 -21.50 31.42
CA LEU A 104 -9.26 -21.28 32.06
C LEU A 104 -9.29 -20.10 33.05
N GLN A 105 -10.00 -19.01 32.73
CA GLN A 105 -10.16 -17.88 33.65
C GLN A 105 -10.94 -18.27 34.92
N ALA A 106 -12.01 -19.05 34.77
CA ALA A 106 -12.82 -19.53 35.88
C ALA A 106 -12.02 -20.49 36.77
N GLU A 107 -11.31 -21.45 36.17
CA GLU A 107 -10.45 -22.39 36.86
C GLU A 107 -9.31 -21.67 37.60
N ASN A 108 -8.63 -20.74 36.95
CA ASN A 108 -7.55 -19.95 37.56
C ASN A 108 -8.06 -19.14 38.77
N LYS A 109 -9.29 -18.58 38.68
CA LYS A 109 -9.94 -17.91 39.81
C LYS A 109 -10.19 -18.87 40.97
N GLN A 110 -10.71 -20.06 40.71
CA GLN A 110 -10.94 -21.08 41.74
C GLN A 110 -9.63 -21.55 42.37
N LEU A 111 -8.59 -21.82 41.58
CA LEU A 111 -7.27 -22.22 42.08
C LEU A 111 -6.63 -21.14 42.95
N LYS A 112 -6.72 -19.86 42.55
CA LYS A 112 -6.25 -18.74 43.36
C LYS A 112 -6.94 -18.66 44.72
N GLN A 113 -8.26 -18.89 44.76
CA GLN A 113 -9.01 -18.98 46.02
C GLN A 113 -8.53 -20.15 46.88
N LYS A 114 -8.30 -21.33 46.29
CA LYS A 114 -7.82 -22.54 46.99
C LYS A 114 -6.41 -22.37 47.56
N VAL A 115 -5.53 -21.66 46.86
CA VAL A 115 -4.12 -21.46 47.27
C VAL A 115 -3.97 -20.19 48.14
N GLY A 116 -5.06 -19.51 48.50
CA GLY A 116 -5.02 -18.32 49.35
C GLY A 116 -4.42 -17.07 48.70
N LEU A 117 -4.12 -17.11 47.39
CA LEU A 117 -3.77 -15.91 46.63
C LEU A 117 -5.05 -15.12 46.35
N SER A 118 -5.32 -14.11 47.19
CA SER A 118 -6.34 -13.11 46.90
C SER A 118 -6.10 -12.52 45.51
N VAL A 119 -7.18 -12.36 44.75
CA VAL A 119 -7.18 -11.93 43.34
C VAL A 119 -6.50 -10.57 43.25
N LEU A 120 -5.20 -10.53 42.95
CA LEU A 120 -4.54 -9.31 42.51
C LEU A 120 -5.31 -8.82 41.29
N ALA A 121 -5.96 -7.67 41.46
CA ALA A 121 -6.80 -7.03 40.46
C ALA A 121 -6.11 -7.03 39.07
N PRO A 122 -6.87 -7.19 37.98
CA PRO A 122 -6.28 -7.33 36.65
C PRO A 122 -5.34 -6.15 36.34
N ARG A 123 -4.07 -6.45 36.06
CA ARG A 123 -3.00 -5.51 35.65
C ARG A 123 -3.21 -4.95 34.22
N PHE A 124 -4.46 -4.74 33.82
CA PHE A 124 -4.81 -4.08 32.56
C PHE A 124 -5.71 -2.87 32.85
N ARG A 125 -5.21 -1.92 33.66
CA ARG A 125 -5.66 -0.53 33.51
C ARG A 125 -4.87 0.05 32.33
N LEU A 126 -5.47 0.02 31.15
CA LEU A 126 -5.07 0.94 30.10
C LEU A 126 -5.37 2.34 30.64
N ALA A 127 -4.31 3.13 30.88
CA ALA A 127 -4.48 4.54 31.19
C ALA A 127 -5.17 5.23 29.99
N PRO A 128 -6.07 6.20 30.23
CA PRO A 128 -6.62 6.99 29.13
C PRO A 128 -5.47 7.73 28.43
N LEU A 129 -5.42 7.64 27.10
CA LEU A 129 -4.53 8.44 26.28
C LEU A 129 -5.05 9.88 26.34
N ASN A 130 -4.21 10.80 26.84
CA ASN A 130 -4.44 12.25 26.74
C ASN A 130 -4.34 12.71 25.28
#